data_AF-A0A8H5IMJ7-F1
#
_entry.id   AF-A0A8H5IMJ7-F1
#
_cell.length_a   1.000
_cell.length_b   1.000
_cell.length_c   1.000
_cell.angle_alpha   90.00
_cell.angle_beta   90.00
_cell.angle_gamma   90.00
#
_symmetry.space_group_name_H-M   'P 1'
#
loop_
_entity.id
_entity.type
_entity.pdbx_description
1 polymer ?
#
loop_
_entity_poly.entity_id
_entity_poly.type
_entity_poly.pdbx_seq_one_letter_code
_entity_poly.pdbx_strand_id
1 'polypeptide(L)'
;MALGLGKLKTLGLSVLIFAILVTGFDKTDDTKNRFQLHITDTRILELLIVIFVVSNFKSMPFMWTLRVLYTISYHTVLRKSPKLGPKALFKPIIATTSTSLLEVDYYLHKSNSTYFADLDVGRAHLIAYLFRHGFHQLSNNAKLGIVLDPKTGTPMGGRLGISLGAVETCFRREITAFKQVEMWSYVLTWDRKWLYIVTHFVPKGAALPTEWLDPRFARTATRPLLKESGDLSKKIYATALSKYVFKMKRLTVPPSTVLEEAGLLPTRPGGWAIGEQDLEVSEPDILDVGMSKDGEWDWRRVEAQRRRGIELISKPHHLDLIHDGFDGGSDGAIGRFSPG
;
A
#
# COMPACT_ATOMS: atom_id res chain seq x y z
N MET A 1 -16.44 -11.29 -12.71
CA MET A 1 -16.33 -10.40 -13.88
C MET A 1 -15.19 -9.41 -13.65
N ALA A 2 -13.98 -9.77 -14.09
CA ALA A 2 -12.81 -8.90 -14.04
C ALA A 2 -12.57 -8.34 -15.45
N LEU A 3 -13.49 -7.48 -15.90
CA LEU A 3 -13.30 -6.65 -17.09
C LEU A 3 -13.13 -5.22 -16.60
N GLY A 4 -11.96 -4.61 -16.79
CA GLY A 4 -11.84 -3.19 -16.47
C GLY A 4 -10.49 -2.53 -16.71
N LEU A 5 -9.37 -3.11 -16.25
CA LEU A 5 -8.07 -2.38 -16.31
C LEU A 5 -7.07 -2.95 -17.31
N GLY A 6 -7.13 -4.25 -17.65
CA GLY A 6 -6.36 -4.81 -18.77
C GLY A 6 -6.77 -4.19 -20.12
N LYS A 7 -8.05 -3.79 -20.22
CA LYS A 7 -8.59 -3.05 -21.36
C LYS A 7 -8.07 -1.62 -21.44
N LEU A 8 -7.63 -0.98 -20.35
CA LEU A 8 -7.15 0.41 -20.37
C LEU A 8 -5.77 0.57 -21.00
N LYS A 9 -4.90 -0.44 -20.89
CA LYS A 9 -3.57 -0.47 -21.54
C LYS A 9 -3.64 -0.77 -23.02
N THR A 10 -4.52 -1.70 -23.40
CA THR A 10 -4.89 -1.90 -24.80
C THR A 10 -5.64 -0.69 -25.34
N LEU A 11 -6.43 0.02 -24.52
CA LEU A 11 -7.01 1.32 -24.88
C LEU A 11 -5.92 2.36 -25.12
N GLY A 12 -4.89 2.48 -24.30
CA GLY A 12 -3.81 3.46 -24.51
C GLY A 12 -3.04 3.24 -25.81
N LEU A 13 -2.67 1.99 -26.12
CA LEU A 13 -2.02 1.66 -27.39
C LEU A 13 -3.00 1.76 -28.57
N SER A 14 -4.26 1.34 -28.40
CA SER A 14 -5.28 1.44 -29.45
C SER A 14 -5.74 2.88 -29.67
N VAL A 15 -5.70 3.75 -28.67
CA VAL A 15 -5.98 5.19 -28.75
C VAL A 15 -4.78 5.91 -29.35
N LEU A 16 -3.55 5.48 -29.09
CA LEU A 16 -2.37 6.00 -29.78
C LEU A 16 -2.38 5.58 -31.26
N ILE A 17 -2.66 4.31 -31.56
CA ILE A 17 -2.82 3.81 -32.93
C ILE A 17 -4.02 4.47 -33.63
N PHE A 18 -5.16 4.61 -32.95
CA PHE A 18 -6.34 5.29 -33.47
C PHE A 18 -6.10 6.79 -33.64
N ALA A 19 -5.37 7.45 -32.74
CA ALA A 19 -4.99 8.85 -32.91
C ALA A 19 -4.05 9.01 -34.11
N ILE A 20 -3.05 8.13 -34.27
CA ILE A 20 -2.15 8.12 -35.45
C ILE A 20 -2.94 7.84 -36.75
N LEU A 21 -3.92 6.93 -36.73
CA LEU A 21 -4.77 6.63 -37.88
C LEU A 21 -5.70 7.81 -38.18
N VAL A 22 -6.38 8.38 -37.18
CA VAL A 22 -7.32 9.51 -37.33
C VAL A 22 -6.61 10.80 -37.72
N THR A 23 -5.36 11.02 -37.28
CA THR A 23 -4.56 12.18 -37.73
C THR A 23 -3.86 11.97 -39.07
N GLY A 24 -3.72 10.72 -39.52
CA GLY A 24 -3.08 10.35 -40.80
C GLY A 24 -4.02 10.31 -42.01
N PHE A 25 -5.34 10.28 -41.81
CA PHE A 25 -6.33 10.26 -42.90
C PHE A 25 -7.10 11.57 -42.95
N ASP A 26 -6.72 12.47 -43.86
CA ASP A 26 -7.61 13.52 -44.34
C ASP A 26 -8.12 13.15 -45.74
N LYS A 27 -9.34 13.62 -46.03
CA LYS A 27 -10.18 13.32 -47.20
C LYS A 27 -9.38 13.02 -48.47
N THR A 28 -9.61 11.82 -49.01
CA THR A 28 -9.15 11.37 -50.32
C THR A 28 -9.59 12.36 -51.41
N ASP A 29 -8.62 12.99 -52.05
CA ASP A 29 -8.82 13.55 -53.39
C ASP A 29 -8.84 12.37 -54.38
N ASP A 30 -10.00 12.14 -54.99
CA ASP A 30 -10.43 10.88 -55.63
C ASP A 30 -9.70 10.56 -56.95
N THR A 31 -8.51 11.09 -57.20
CA THR A 31 -7.84 10.98 -58.51
C THR A 31 -6.41 10.49 -58.52
N LYS A 32 -5.77 10.17 -57.39
CA LYS A 32 -4.41 9.58 -57.42
C LYS A 32 -4.22 8.50 -56.35
N ASN A 33 -3.91 7.28 -56.81
CA ASN A 33 -3.40 6.15 -56.01
C ASN A 33 -2.02 6.42 -55.40
N ARG A 34 -1.88 7.48 -54.61
CA ARG A 34 -0.71 7.76 -53.77
C ARG A 34 -1.22 8.21 -52.41
N PHE A 35 -1.08 7.33 -51.41
CA PHE A 35 -1.22 7.72 -50.01
C PHE A 35 -0.12 8.75 -49.69
N GLN A 36 -0.48 10.03 -49.65
CA GLN A 36 0.39 11.08 -49.14
C GLN A 36 -0.04 11.41 -47.72
N LEU A 37 0.81 11.07 -46.75
CA LEU A 37 0.63 11.47 -45.36
C LEU A 37 0.96 12.96 -45.25
N HIS A 38 -0.06 13.82 -45.30
CA HIS A 38 0.12 15.27 -45.15
C HIS A 38 0.01 15.63 -43.67
N ILE A 39 1.13 15.52 -42.95
CA ILE A 39 1.17 15.90 -41.54
C ILE A 39 1.27 17.42 -41.45
N THR A 40 0.18 18.10 -41.07
CA THR A 40 0.21 19.54 -40.78
C THR A 40 0.80 19.80 -39.40
N ASP A 41 1.40 20.98 -39.18
CA ASP A 41 1.98 21.36 -37.88
C ASP A 41 0.98 21.23 -36.72
N THR A 42 -0.30 21.49 -36.97
CA THR A 42 -1.40 21.31 -36.00
C THR A 42 -1.58 19.84 -35.62
N ARG A 43 -1.50 18.90 -36.58
CA ARG A 43 -1.61 17.46 -36.32
C ARG A 43 -0.40 16.92 -35.55
N ILE A 44 0.78 17.47 -35.80
CA ILE A 44 1.98 17.16 -34.99
C ILE A 44 1.76 17.59 -33.55
N LEU A 45 1.31 18.83 -33.35
CA LEU A 45 1.05 19.36 -32.01
C LEU A 45 -0.02 18.55 -31.26
N GLU A 46 -1.13 18.21 -31.91
CA GLU A 46 -2.18 17.35 -31.36
C GLU A 46 -1.62 15.98 -30.93
N LEU A 47 -0.83 15.34 -31.79
CA LEU A 47 -0.20 14.06 -31.50
C LEU A 47 0.76 14.16 -30.31
N LEU A 48 1.58 15.21 -30.26
CA LEU A 48 2.50 15.46 -29.14
C LEU A 48 1.75 15.69 -27.82
N ILE A 49 0.63 16.42 -27.84
CA ILE A 49 -0.24 16.61 -26.66
C ILE A 49 -0.81 15.27 -26.20
N VAL A 50 -1.31 14.44 -27.11
CA VAL A 50 -1.85 13.12 -26.76
C VAL A 50 -0.76 12.23 -26.15
N ILE A 51 0.43 12.18 -26.76
CA ILE A 51 1.57 11.43 -26.23
C ILE A 51 1.94 11.94 -24.84
N PHE A 52 2.00 13.26 -24.64
CA PHE A 52 2.30 13.89 -23.36
C PHE A 52 1.27 13.50 -22.30
N VAL A 53 -0.03 13.63 -22.58
CA VAL A 53 -1.10 13.29 -21.63
C VAL A 53 -1.12 11.80 -21.30
N VAL A 54 -0.96 10.92 -22.29
CA VAL A 54 -1.00 9.47 -22.08
C VAL A 54 0.22 8.99 -21.28
N SER A 55 1.42 9.45 -21.63
CA SER A 55 2.66 9.08 -20.92
C SER A 55 2.72 9.63 -19.50
N ASN A 56 1.94 10.68 -19.21
CA ASN A 56 1.92 11.36 -17.91
C ASN A 56 0.58 11.33 -17.20
N PHE A 57 -0.36 10.49 -17.64
CA PHE A 57 -1.72 10.47 -17.09
C PHE A 57 -1.73 10.37 -15.56
N LYS A 58 -0.85 9.54 -15.01
CA LYS A 58 -0.64 9.34 -13.56
C LYS A 58 -0.25 10.64 -12.81
N SER A 59 0.51 11.52 -13.47
CA SER A 59 1.04 12.77 -12.93
C SER A 59 0.21 14.00 -13.28
N MET A 60 -0.90 13.83 -14.02
CA MET A 60 -1.79 14.95 -14.35
C MET A 60 -2.43 15.54 -13.08
N PRO A 61 -2.81 16.83 -13.10
CA PRO A 61 -3.50 17.46 -11.98
C PRO A 61 -4.67 16.61 -11.47
N PHE A 62 -4.84 16.59 -10.15
CA PHE A 62 -5.86 15.81 -9.42
C PHE A 62 -5.75 14.28 -9.51
N MET A 63 -4.90 13.71 -10.37
CA MET A 63 -4.84 12.25 -10.55
C MET A 63 -4.37 11.53 -9.28
N TRP A 64 -3.44 12.13 -8.55
CA TRP A 64 -3.04 11.63 -7.22
C TRP A 64 -4.25 11.60 -6.26
N THR A 65 -5.00 12.69 -6.16
CA THR A 65 -6.19 12.78 -5.29
C THR A 65 -7.23 11.73 -5.67
N LEU A 66 -7.49 11.56 -6.97
CA LEU A 66 -8.42 10.55 -7.49
C LEU A 66 -7.96 9.13 -7.15
N ARG A 67 -6.66 8.81 -7.28
CA ARG A 67 -6.11 7.49 -6.92
C ARG A 67 -6.27 7.18 -5.43
N VAL A 68 -5.96 8.15 -4.56
CA VAL A 68 -6.12 7.99 -3.11
C VAL A 68 -7.59 7.84 -2.72
N LEU A 69 -8.46 8.73 -3.19
CA LEU A 69 -9.89 8.68 -2.88
C LEU A 69 -10.56 7.42 -3.44
N TYR A 70 -10.23 7.04 -4.69
CA TYR A 70 -10.69 5.79 -5.28
C TYR A 70 -10.30 4.60 -4.41
N THR A 71 -9.04 4.55 -3.96
CA THR A 71 -8.54 3.46 -3.11
C THR A 71 -9.31 3.34 -1.80
N ILE A 72 -9.55 4.47 -1.13
CA ILE A 72 -10.32 4.50 0.11
C ILE A 72 -11.76 4.05 -0.15
N SER A 73 -12.43 4.63 -1.15
CA SER A 73 -13.80 4.28 -1.52
C SER A 73 -13.94 2.84 -2.00
N TYR A 74 -12.91 2.30 -2.68
CA TYR A 74 -12.89 0.93 -3.16
C TYR A 74 -12.99 -0.04 -2.00
N HIS A 75 -12.13 0.11 -0.99
CA HIS A 75 -12.11 -0.81 0.15
C HIS A 75 -13.22 -0.57 1.16
N THR A 76 -13.75 0.65 1.26
CA THR A 76 -14.77 1.00 2.27
C THR A 76 -16.21 0.89 1.76
N VAL A 77 -16.45 1.20 0.48
CA VAL A 77 -17.78 1.31 -0.14
C VAL A 77 -17.99 0.29 -1.26
N LEU A 78 -17.18 0.35 -2.33
CA LEU A 78 -17.45 -0.39 -3.58
C LEU A 78 -17.21 -1.88 -3.44
N ARG A 79 -16.09 -2.26 -2.83
CA ARG A 79 -15.68 -3.63 -2.56
C ARG A 79 -15.17 -3.71 -1.13
N LYS A 80 -16.13 -3.74 -0.21
CA LYS A 80 -15.89 -3.88 1.23
C LYS A 80 -14.89 -5.01 1.52
N SER A 81 -13.82 -4.67 2.23
CA SER A 81 -12.85 -5.65 2.70
C SER A 81 -13.51 -6.65 3.66
N PRO A 82 -13.18 -7.95 3.55
CA PRO A 82 -13.61 -8.95 4.52
C PRO A 82 -12.89 -8.79 5.86
N LYS A 83 -13.45 -9.39 6.92
CA LYS A 83 -12.75 -9.59 8.19
C LYS A 83 -11.79 -10.77 8.05
N LEU A 84 -10.48 -10.52 8.11
CA LEU A 84 -9.46 -11.57 7.97
C LEU A 84 -8.88 -12.06 9.30
N GLY A 85 -9.16 -11.38 10.42
CA GLY A 85 -8.65 -11.74 11.73
C GLY A 85 -7.15 -11.45 11.95
N PRO A 86 -6.59 -11.91 13.08
CA PRO A 86 -5.21 -11.61 13.46
C PRO A 86 -4.13 -12.07 12.47
N LYS A 87 -4.38 -13.16 11.73
CA LYS A 87 -3.44 -13.69 10.72
C LYS A 87 -3.06 -12.65 9.66
N ALA A 88 -3.93 -11.68 9.38
CA ALA A 88 -3.71 -10.67 8.34
C ALA A 88 -2.94 -9.43 8.81
N LEU A 89 -2.79 -9.20 10.11
CA LEU A 89 -2.29 -7.93 10.65
C LEU A 89 -0.92 -7.53 10.07
N PHE A 90 0.01 -8.47 10.04
CA PHE A 90 1.39 -8.25 9.57
C PHE A 90 1.61 -8.65 8.11
N LYS A 91 0.53 -8.98 7.37
CA LYS A 91 0.65 -9.49 5.99
C LYS A 91 0.66 -8.34 4.98
N PRO A 92 1.46 -8.44 3.91
CA PRO A 92 1.55 -7.39 2.92
C PRO A 92 0.29 -7.32 2.04
N ILE A 93 -0.12 -6.10 1.74
CA ILE A 93 -0.95 -5.80 0.58
C ILE A 93 -0.03 -5.36 -0.56
N ILE A 94 -0.38 -5.72 -1.79
CA ILE A 94 0.46 -5.45 -2.96
C ILE A 94 -0.29 -4.47 -3.86
N ALA A 95 0.31 -3.33 -4.15
CA ALA A 95 -0.22 -2.35 -5.10
C ALA A 95 0.76 -2.19 -6.27
N THR A 96 0.26 -2.06 -7.51
CA THR A 96 1.12 -1.96 -8.71
C THR A 96 1.04 -0.57 -9.31
N THR A 97 2.21 0.06 -9.48
CA THR A 97 2.35 1.39 -10.10
C THR A 97 3.38 1.36 -11.23
N SER A 98 3.51 2.46 -11.96
CA SER A 98 4.54 2.67 -12.98
C SER A 98 5.03 4.10 -12.93
N THR A 99 6.29 4.32 -13.30
CA THR A 99 6.90 5.65 -13.36
C THR A 99 6.46 6.37 -14.64
N SER A 100 5.69 7.46 -14.52
CA SER A 100 5.40 8.36 -15.64
C SER A 100 6.61 9.21 -16.01
N LEU A 101 6.63 9.81 -17.20
CA LEU A 101 7.77 10.61 -17.64
C LEU A 101 7.99 11.85 -16.74
N LEU A 102 6.92 12.50 -16.26
CA LEU A 102 6.96 13.61 -15.31
C LEU A 102 7.38 13.21 -13.89
N GLU A 103 7.52 11.91 -13.60
CA GLU A 103 8.09 11.45 -12.32
C GLU A 103 9.60 11.24 -12.39
N VAL A 104 10.20 11.38 -13.57
CA VAL A 104 11.63 11.20 -13.81
C VAL A 104 12.37 12.52 -13.61
N ASP A 105 13.49 12.49 -12.90
CA ASP A 105 14.34 13.66 -12.69
C ASP A 105 15.43 13.79 -13.78
N TYR A 106 16.34 14.74 -13.57
CA TYR A 106 17.44 15.04 -14.50
C TYR A 106 18.49 13.92 -14.60
N TYR A 107 18.48 12.92 -13.70
CA TYR A 107 19.31 11.71 -13.80
C TYR A 107 18.60 10.57 -14.53
N LEU A 108 17.44 10.81 -15.13
CA LEU A 108 16.67 9.84 -15.93
C LEU A 108 16.13 8.64 -15.14
N HIS A 109 16.03 8.77 -13.82
CA HIS A 109 15.30 7.83 -12.96
C HIS A 109 14.18 8.52 -12.19
N LYS A 110 13.30 7.72 -11.58
CA LYS A 110 12.22 8.20 -10.72
C LYS A 110 12.79 9.13 -9.65
N SER A 111 12.26 10.34 -9.59
CA SER A 111 12.65 11.33 -8.60
C SER A 111 12.31 10.85 -7.20
N ASN A 112 13.21 11.09 -6.25
CA ASN A 112 13.05 10.69 -4.83
C ASN A 112 11.70 11.13 -4.25
N SER A 113 11.24 12.33 -4.58
CA SER A 113 9.97 12.89 -4.08
C SER A 113 8.74 12.14 -4.60
N THR A 114 8.81 11.56 -5.79
CA THR A 114 7.66 10.91 -6.43
C THR A 114 7.38 9.51 -5.87
N TYR A 115 8.31 8.94 -5.09
CA TYR A 115 8.02 7.73 -4.30
C TYR A 115 6.94 7.99 -3.27
N PHE A 116 6.89 9.18 -2.66
CA PHE A 116 5.92 9.51 -1.62
C PHE A 116 4.48 9.55 -2.15
N ALA A 117 4.29 10.00 -3.38
CA ALA A 117 2.99 9.97 -4.05
C ALA A 117 2.47 8.53 -4.25
N ASP A 118 3.36 7.59 -4.56
CA ASP A 118 3.02 6.17 -4.67
C ASP A 118 2.81 5.53 -3.27
N LEU A 119 3.66 5.89 -2.29
CA LEU A 119 3.49 5.46 -0.89
C LEU A 119 2.12 5.84 -0.34
N ASP A 120 1.60 7.03 -0.64
CA ASP A 120 0.25 7.42 -0.20
C ASP A 120 -0.82 6.45 -0.67
N VAL A 121 -0.78 6.05 -1.95
CA VAL A 121 -1.75 5.13 -2.55
C VAL A 121 -1.57 3.71 -2.01
N GLY A 122 -0.33 3.20 -1.96
CA GLY A 122 -0.02 1.88 -1.42
C GLY A 122 -0.46 1.71 0.04
N ARG A 123 -0.16 2.70 0.88
CA ARG A 123 -0.57 2.72 2.30
C ARG A 123 -2.06 2.94 2.46
N ALA A 124 -2.71 3.74 1.61
CA ALA A 124 -4.16 3.88 1.61
C ALA A 124 -4.86 2.54 1.31
N HIS A 125 -4.32 1.72 0.41
CA HIS A 125 -4.85 0.37 0.19
C HIS A 125 -4.77 -0.46 1.47
N LEU A 126 -3.61 -0.49 2.15
CA LEU A 126 -3.42 -1.26 3.38
C LEU A 126 -4.37 -0.79 4.49
N ILE A 127 -4.37 0.51 4.76
CA ILE A 127 -5.14 1.13 5.85
C ILE A 127 -6.64 0.97 5.59
N ALA A 128 -7.13 1.33 4.40
CA ALA A 128 -8.55 1.24 4.10
C ALA A 128 -9.04 -0.22 4.04
N TYR A 129 -8.17 -1.18 3.72
CA TYR A 129 -8.52 -2.59 3.73
C TYR A 129 -8.57 -3.16 5.16
N LEU A 130 -7.45 -3.07 5.91
CA LEU A 130 -7.32 -3.68 7.24
C LEU A 130 -8.18 -2.99 8.30
N PHE A 131 -8.20 -1.65 8.31
CA PHE A 131 -8.80 -0.88 9.40
C PHE A 131 -10.26 -0.50 9.13
N ARG A 132 -10.85 -0.99 8.03
CA ARG A 132 -12.23 -0.68 7.64
C ARG A 132 -13.23 -0.84 8.79
N HIS A 133 -13.15 -1.98 9.47
CA HIS A 133 -14.06 -2.32 10.57
C HIS A 133 -13.82 -1.43 11.79
N GLY A 134 -12.55 -1.20 12.16
CA GLY A 134 -12.21 -0.29 13.26
C GLY A 134 -12.66 1.14 13.00
N PHE A 135 -12.45 1.67 11.79
CA PHE A 135 -12.98 2.98 11.40
C PHE A 135 -14.51 3.06 11.48
N HIS A 136 -15.22 2.00 11.08
CA HIS A 136 -16.67 1.97 11.16
C HIS A 136 -17.16 2.01 12.62
N GLN A 137 -16.59 1.18 13.49
CA GLN A 137 -16.94 1.15 14.93
C GLN A 137 -16.63 2.50 15.59
N LEU A 138 -15.42 3.01 15.39
CA LEU A 138 -14.97 4.26 16.00
C LEU A 138 -15.64 5.50 15.39
N SER A 139 -16.22 5.42 14.19
CA SER A 139 -17.11 6.47 13.68
C SER A 139 -18.43 6.58 14.45
N ASN A 140 -18.83 5.49 15.12
CA ASN A 140 -20.00 5.41 15.99
C ASN A 140 -19.62 5.49 17.49
N ASN A 141 -18.43 6.01 17.82
CA ASN A 141 -17.91 6.03 19.18
C ASN A 141 -18.83 6.74 20.20
N ALA A 142 -19.59 7.75 19.77
CA ALA A 142 -20.56 8.44 20.62
C ALA A 142 -21.63 7.49 21.20
N LYS A 143 -21.93 6.38 20.52
CA LYS A 143 -22.85 5.33 20.99
C LYS A 143 -22.13 4.19 21.68
N LEU A 144 -20.96 3.79 21.17
CA LEU A 144 -20.23 2.61 21.64
C LEU A 144 -19.36 2.87 22.88
N GLY A 145 -18.96 4.13 23.12
CA GLY A 145 -18.15 4.48 24.29
C GLY A 145 -16.76 3.84 24.33
N ILE A 146 -16.19 3.46 23.18
CA ILE A 146 -14.89 2.78 23.09
C ILE A 146 -13.75 3.71 23.53
N VAL A 147 -13.75 4.94 23.02
CA VAL A 147 -12.77 5.98 23.37
C VAL A 147 -13.47 7.03 24.22
N LEU A 148 -13.03 7.19 25.46
CA LEU A 148 -13.55 8.17 26.41
C LEU A 148 -12.67 9.42 26.44
N ASP A 149 -13.27 10.56 26.74
CA ASP A 149 -12.55 11.80 27.01
C ASP A 149 -11.91 11.69 28.40
N PRO A 150 -10.58 11.77 28.54
CA PRO A 150 -9.91 11.68 29.83
C PRO A 150 -10.38 12.73 30.85
N LYS A 151 -10.91 13.87 30.40
CA LYS A 151 -11.36 14.95 31.29
C LYS A 151 -12.77 14.78 31.81
N THR A 152 -13.67 14.25 30.98
CA THR A 152 -15.11 14.18 31.29
C THR A 152 -15.61 12.76 31.54
N GLY A 153 -14.83 11.74 31.17
CA GLY A 153 -15.25 10.34 31.23
C GLY A 153 -16.34 9.97 30.21
N THR A 154 -16.76 10.91 29.36
CA THR A 154 -17.83 10.70 28.38
C THR A 154 -17.27 10.19 27.04
N PRO A 155 -18.06 9.48 26.22
CA PRO A 155 -17.63 9.05 24.89
C PRO A 155 -17.16 10.22 24.02
N MET A 156 -15.96 10.09 23.45
CA MET A 156 -15.42 11.07 22.52
C MET A 156 -16.31 11.20 21.28
N GLY A 157 -16.77 12.41 20.99
CA GLY A 157 -17.41 12.73 19.72
C GLY A 157 -16.40 12.99 18.60
N GLY A 158 -16.88 12.98 17.35
CA GLY A 158 -16.09 13.28 16.15
C GLY A 158 -15.71 12.05 15.33
N ARG A 159 -15.07 12.26 14.20
CA ARG A 159 -14.60 11.18 13.31
C ARG A 159 -13.18 10.78 13.68
N LEU A 160 -12.89 9.48 13.60
CA LEU A 160 -11.52 8.98 13.67
C LEU A 160 -10.77 9.41 12.39
N GLY A 161 -9.69 10.14 12.57
CA GLY A 161 -8.72 10.45 11.53
C GLY A 161 -7.45 9.62 11.70
N ILE A 162 -6.76 9.41 10.59
CA ILE A 162 -5.39 8.89 10.58
C ILE A 162 -4.51 9.95 9.92
N SER A 163 -3.36 10.25 10.51
CA SER A 163 -2.44 11.26 10.02
C SER A 163 -1.04 10.71 9.92
N LEU A 164 -0.36 11.06 8.82
CA LEU A 164 1.03 10.72 8.63
C LEU A 164 1.91 11.66 9.46
N GLY A 165 2.76 11.11 10.31
CA GLY A 165 3.70 11.88 11.13
C GLY A 165 5.10 11.96 10.53
N ALA A 166 5.59 10.87 9.96
CA ALA A 166 6.92 10.82 9.33
C ALA A 166 6.99 9.69 8.30
N VAL A 167 7.88 9.86 7.33
CA VAL A 167 8.27 8.81 6.39
C VAL A 167 9.78 8.89 6.21
N GLU A 168 10.43 7.75 6.35
CA GLU A 168 11.84 7.56 6.09
C GLU A 168 11.96 6.58 4.92
N THR A 169 12.86 6.82 3.97
CA THR A 169 13.02 5.97 2.78
C THR A 169 14.49 5.76 2.48
N CYS A 170 14.88 4.50 2.33
CA CYS A 170 16.19 4.10 1.84
C CYS A 170 16.06 3.71 0.36
N PHE A 171 16.82 4.38 -0.50
CA PHE A 171 16.91 4.10 -1.94
C PHE A 171 18.12 3.21 -2.19
N ARG A 172 17.92 2.13 -2.96
CA ARG A 172 18.94 1.10 -3.20
C ARG A 172 19.24 0.95 -4.68
N ARG A 173 18.21 1.09 -5.52
CA ARG A 173 18.32 0.97 -6.97
C ARG A 173 17.36 1.93 -7.66
N GLU A 174 17.75 2.35 -8.86
CA GLU A 174 16.95 3.23 -9.70
C GLU A 174 15.72 2.55 -10.32
N ILE A 175 14.65 3.33 -10.46
CA ILE A 175 13.47 2.96 -11.24
C ILE A 175 13.43 3.86 -12.47
N THR A 176 13.62 3.30 -13.66
CA THR A 176 13.57 4.04 -14.92
C THR A 176 12.13 4.36 -15.36
N ALA A 177 11.99 5.24 -16.35
CA ALA A 177 10.70 5.61 -16.94
C ALA A 177 9.89 4.37 -17.37
N PHE A 178 8.57 4.41 -17.18
CA PHE A 178 7.58 3.38 -17.53
C PHE A 178 7.76 2.02 -16.86
N LYS A 179 8.79 1.84 -16.05
CA LYS A 179 9.04 0.61 -15.31
C LYS A 179 7.90 0.35 -14.35
N GLN A 180 7.41 -0.89 -14.35
CA GLN A 180 6.35 -1.30 -13.43
C GLN A 180 6.94 -1.81 -12.14
N VAL A 181 6.44 -1.29 -11.03
CA VAL A 181 6.88 -1.66 -9.68
C VAL A 181 5.68 -2.06 -8.84
N GLU A 182 5.95 -2.94 -7.88
CA GLU A 182 5.02 -3.32 -6.85
C GLU A 182 5.43 -2.70 -5.53
N MET A 183 4.45 -2.15 -4.84
CA MET A 183 4.56 -1.70 -3.46
C MET A 183 3.98 -2.78 -2.56
N TRP A 184 4.84 -3.37 -1.74
CA TRP A 184 4.47 -4.37 -0.75
C TRP A 184 4.40 -3.68 0.61
N SER A 185 3.18 -3.32 1.03
CA SER A 185 2.94 -2.55 2.25
C SER A 185 2.36 -3.42 3.35
N TYR A 186 2.93 -3.39 4.56
CA TYR A 186 2.43 -4.14 5.73
C TYR A 186 2.65 -3.37 7.03
N VAL A 187 1.86 -3.70 8.06
CA VAL A 187 2.09 -3.20 9.42
C VAL A 187 3.31 -3.93 9.98
N LEU A 188 4.35 -3.18 10.36
CA LEU A 188 5.53 -3.74 11.02
C LEU A 188 5.27 -3.91 12.52
N THR A 189 4.81 -2.84 13.17
CA THR A 189 4.58 -2.80 14.62
C THR A 189 3.75 -1.57 15.01
N TRP A 190 3.46 -1.43 16.30
CA TRP A 190 2.89 -0.23 16.90
C TRP A 190 3.39 -0.04 18.34
N ASP A 191 3.42 1.22 18.75
CA ASP A 191 3.61 1.65 20.14
C ASP A 191 2.30 2.28 20.69
N ARG A 192 2.40 3.06 21.78
CA ARG A 192 1.26 3.76 22.41
C ARG A 192 0.59 4.81 21.49
N LYS A 193 1.33 5.39 20.55
CA LYS A 193 0.92 6.54 19.71
C LYS A 193 0.98 6.26 18.22
N TRP A 194 2.01 5.55 17.77
CA TRP A 194 2.38 5.39 16.37
C TRP A 194 2.15 3.97 15.88
N LEU A 195 1.54 3.87 14.70
CA LEU A 195 1.51 2.68 13.87
C LEU A 195 2.64 2.78 12.84
N TYR A 196 3.46 1.75 12.73
CA TYR A 196 4.58 1.68 11.81
C TYR A 196 4.23 0.79 10.62
N ILE A 197 4.26 1.36 9.42
CA ILE A 197 3.99 0.66 8.16
C ILE A 197 5.27 0.65 7.32
N VAL A 198 5.68 -0.53 6.89
CA VAL A 198 6.77 -0.71 5.93
C VAL A 198 6.19 -0.80 4.53
N THR A 199 6.90 -0.25 3.54
CA THR A 199 6.61 -0.47 2.12
C THR A 199 7.89 -0.74 1.35
N HIS A 200 7.97 -1.88 0.67
CA HIS A 200 9.05 -2.20 -0.26
C HIS A 200 8.61 -1.95 -1.70
N PHE A 201 9.44 -1.25 -2.46
CA PHE A 201 9.31 -1.10 -3.91
C PHE A 201 10.11 -2.21 -4.59
N VAL A 202 9.43 -3.11 -5.28
CA VAL A 202 10.08 -4.24 -5.97
C VAL A 202 9.70 -4.27 -7.45
N PRO A 203 10.54 -4.85 -8.32
CA PRO A 203 10.16 -5.08 -9.71
C PRO A 203 8.89 -5.92 -9.76
N LYS A 204 7.95 -5.55 -10.64
CA LYS A 204 6.70 -6.28 -10.76
C LYS A 204 6.96 -7.76 -11.08
N GLY A 205 6.37 -8.66 -10.29
CA GLY A 205 6.56 -10.11 -10.43
C GLY A 205 7.90 -10.65 -9.91
N ALA A 206 8.72 -9.83 -9.25
CA ALA A 206 9.97 -10.29 -8.63
C ALA A 206 9.73 -11.24 -7.45
N ALA A 207 8.59 -11.11 -6.78
CA ALA A 207 8.16 -11.95 -5.68
C ALA A 207 6.71 -12.43 -5.92
N LEU A 208 6.41 -13.62 -5.41
CA LEU A 208 5.06 -14.17 -5.34
C LEU A 208 4.84 -14.70 -3.92
N PRO A 209 3.69 -14.42 -3.30
CA PRO A 209 3.38 -14.95 -1.99
C PRO A 209 3.08 -16.45 -2.08
N THR A 210 3.18 -17.13 -0.94
CA THR A 210 2.86 -18.56 -0.82
C THR A 210 1.35 -18.81 -0.78
N GLU A 211 0.59 -17.88 -0.21
CA GLU A 211 -0.88 -17.90 -0.16
C GLU A 211 -1.48 -16.49 -0.25
N TRP A 212 -2.77 -16.42 -0.59
CA TRP A 212 -3.56 -15.19 -0.56
C TRP A 212 -4.63 -15.28 0.52
N LEU A 213 -4.65 -14.32 1.46
CA LEU A 213 -5.58 -14.33 2.59
C LEU A 213 -6.97 -13.83 2.20
N ASP A 214 -7.10 -12.87 1.27
CA ASP A 214 -8.41 -12.51 0.71
C ASP A 214 -8.87 -13.66 -0.20
N PRO A 215 -9.97 -14.37 0.11
CA PRO A 215 -10.44 -15.53 -0.66
C PRO A 215 -10.70 -15.21 -2.14
N ARG A 216 -10.94 -13.93 -2.46
CA ARG A 216 -11.17 -13.48 -3.84
C ARG A 216 -9.91 -13.56 -4.70
N PHE A 217 -8.74 -13.74 -4.09
CA PHE A 217 -7.47 -13.95 -4.77
C PHE A 217 -7.02 -15.42 -4.77
N ALA A 218 -7.85 -16.36 -4.32
CA ALA A 218 -7.51 -17.80 -4.26
C ALA A 218 -7.07 -18.40 -5.61
N ARG A 219 -7.46 -17.80 -6.74
CA ARG A 219 -7.05 -18.22 -8.11
C ARG A 219 -5.86 -17.42 -8.67
N THR A 220 -5.27 -16.54 -7.87
CA THR A 220 -4.10 -15.75 -8.28
C THR A 220 -2.85 -16.57 -8.06
N ALA A 221 -1.87 -16.44 -8.96
CA ALA A 221 -0.63 -17.18 -8.88
C ALA A 221 0.06 -17.02 -7.51
N THR A 222 0.58 -18.12 -6.98
CA THR A 222 1.39 -18.22 -5.77
C THR A 222 2.68 -18.97 -6.09
N ARG A 223 3.68 -18.89 -5.19
CA ARG A 223 4.85 -19.77 -5.24
C ARG A 223 4.64 -21.00 -4.35
N PRO A 224 5.25 -22.17 -4.67
CA PRO A 224 5.24 -23.32 -3.78
C PRO A 224 5.88 -22.99 -2.41
N LEU A 225 5.30 -23.50 -1.32
CA LEU A 225 5.77 -23.28 0.06
C LEU A 225 7.23 -23.71 0.29
N LEU A 226 7.65 -24.81 -0.35
CA LEU A 226 8.99 -25.39 -0.20
C LEU A 226 10.08 -24.66 -0.99
N LYS A 227 9.70 -23.68 -1.83
CA LYS A 227 10.67 -22.93 -2.63
C LYS A 227 11.06 -21.68 -1.87
N GLU A 228 12.26 -21.68 -1.31
CA GLU A 228 12.83 -20.47 -0.73
C GLU A 228 12.86 -19.35 -1.78
N SER A 229 12.42 -18.17 -1.36
CA SER A 229 12.71 -16.97 -2.11
C SER A 229 14.21 -16.72 -2.01
N GLY A 230 14.96 -17.07 -3.05
CA GLY A 230 16.35 -16.65 -3.15
C GLY A 230 16.47 -15.14 -2.94
N ASP A 231 17.62 -14.67 -2.45
CA ASP A 231 17.85 -13.31 -1.95
C ASP A 231 17.10 -12.20 -2.74
N LEU A 232 15.94 -11.80 -2.22
CA LEU A 232 15.07 -10.79 -2.83
C LEU A 232 15.49 -9.38 -2.46
N SER A 233 16.26 -9.20 -1.37
CA SER A 233 16.74 -7.89 -0.90
C SER A 233 17.45 -7.15 -2.02
N LYS A 234 18.31 -7.87 -2.75
CA LYS A 234 19.04 -7.36 -3.92
C LYS A 234 18.14 -6.84 -5.02
N LYS A 235 16.88 -7.26 -5.12
CA LYS A 235 15.97 -6.80 -6.17
C LYS A 235 15.15 -5.57 -5.79
N ILE A 236 15.11 -5.19 -4.51
CA ILE A 236 14.32 -4.08 -4.00
C ILE A 236 14.92 -2.74 -4.50
N TYR A 237 14.05 -1.86 -5.00
CA TYR A 237 14.42 -0.49 -5.39
C TYR A 237 14.55 0.44 -4.19
N ALA A 238 13.57 0.40 -3.30
CA ALA A 238 13.54 1.22 -2.12
C ALA A 238 12.73 0.55 -1.01
N THR A 239 13.05 0.89 0.24
CA THR A 239 12.30 0.51 1.43
C THR A 239 11.90 1.77 2.19
N ALA A 240 10.63 1.91 2.51
CA ALA A 240 10.12 3.04 3.28
C ALA A 240 9.50 2.58 4.61
N LEU A 241 9.74 3.35 5.67
CA LEU A 241 9.09 3.20 6.98
C LEU A 241 8.24 4.45 7.25
N SER A 242 6.95 4.23 7.51
CA SER A 242 5.96 5.30 7.73
C SER A 242 5.40 5.25 9.14
N LYS A 243 5.28 6.39 9.80
CA LYS A 243 4.70 6.54 11.15
C LYS A 243 3.33 7.21 11.06
N TYR A 244 2.29 6.53 11.50
CA TYR A 244 0.91 7.05 11.50
C TYR A 244 0.37 7.20 12.90
N VAL A 245 -0.41 8.26 13.12
CA VAL A 245 -1.14 8.50 14.37
C VAL A 245 -2.63 8.50 14.12
N PHE A 246 -3.39 7.84 14.99
CA PHE A 246 -4.84 7.92 15.00
C PHE A 246 -5.30 9.05 15.93
N LYS A 247 -6.26 9.84 15.47
CA LYS A 247 -6.79 10.97 16.23
C LYS A 247 -8.30 11.01 16.21
N MET A 248 -8.89 11.30 17.35
CA MET A 248 -10.29 11.68 17.47
C MET A 248 -10.35 13.08 18.05
N LYS A 249 -10.71 14.06 17.20
CA LYS A 249 -10.49 15.49 17.48
C LYS A 249 -9.01 15.75 17.81
N ARG A 250 -8.70 16.23 19.02
CA ARG A 250 -7.33 16.50 19.50
C ARG A 250 -6.76 15.33 20.33
N LEU A 251 -7.56 14.31 20.63
CA LEU A 251 -7.12 13.14 21.39
C LEU A 251 -6.41 12.16 20.45
N THR A 252 -5.25 11.67 20.89
CA THR A 252 -4.57 10.56 20.23
C THR A 252 -5.23 9.26 20.65
N VAL A 253 -5.66 8.46 19.69
CA VAL A 253 -6.21 7.12 19.93
C VAL A 253 -5.06 6.12 19.75
N PRO A 254 -4.78 5.23 20.73
CA PRO A 254 -3.76 4.21 20.59
C PRO A 254 -4.03 3.30 19.39
N PRO A 255 -3.01 2.90 18.61
CA PRO A 255 -3.18 1.94 17.52
C PRO A 255 -3.83 0.62 17.97
N SER A 256 -3.53 0.13 19.18
CA SER A 256 -4.11 -1.09 19.72
C SER A 256 -5.64 -1.05 19.77
N THR A 257 -6.23 0.05 20.23
CA THR A 257 -7.69 0.23 20.25
C THR A 257 -8.30 0.11 18.84
N VAL A 258 -7.66 0.72 17.84
CA VAL A 258 -8.17 0.66 16.46
C VAL A 258 -8.04 -0.75 15.88
N LEU A 259 -6.95 -1.45 16.21
CA LEU A 259 -6.69 -2.83 15.77
C LEU A 259 -7.62 -3.84 16.43
N GLU A 260 -7.94 -3.69 17.73
CA GLU A 260 -8.95 -4.46 18.44
C GLU A 260 -10.32 -4.30 17.77
N GLU A 261 -10.77 -3.06 17.53
CA GLU A 261 -12.04 -2.78 16.87
C GLU A 261 -12.08 -3.22 15.40
N ALA A 262 -10.92 -3.33 14.75
CA ALA A 262 -10.80 -3.92 13.43
C ALA A 262 -10.90 -5.46 13.44
N GLY A 263 -10.85 -6.10 14.62
CA GLY A 263 -10.80 -7.55 14.77
C GLY A 263 -9.46 -8.15 14.36
N LEU A 264 -8.39 -7.36 14.43
CA LEU A 264 -7.03 -7.78 14.04
C LEU A 264 -6.18 -8.19 15.25
N LEU A 265 -6.66 -7.96 16.47
CA LEU A 265 -6.01 -8.41 17.69
C LEU A 265 -6.82 -9.52 18.35
N PRO A 266 -6.18 -10.64 18.74
CA PRO A 266 -6.84 -11.68 19.53
C PRO A 266 -7.04 -11.18 20.97
N THR A 267 -7.90 -11.85 21.73
CA THR A 267 -8.11 -11.51 23.15
C THR A 267 -6.82 -11.71 23.94
N ARG A 268 -6.41 -10.68 24.68
CA ARG A 268 -5.22 -10.68 25.55
C ARG A 268 -5.64 -10.50 27.02
N PRO A 269 -5.16 -11.33 27.96
CA PRO A 269 -5.32 -11.06 29.39
C PRO A 269 -4.73 -9.69 29.74
N GLY A 270 -5.51 -8.84 30.41
CA GLY A 270 -5.11 -7.45 30.71
C GLY A 270 -5.34 -6.44 29.57
N GLY A 271 -5.79 -6.88 28.39
CA GLY A 271 -6.06 -6.02 27.23
C GLY A 271 -4.80 -5.60 26.46
N TRP A 272 -4.99 -4.83 25.38
CA TRP A 272 -3.89 -4.31 24.55
C TRP A 272 -3.51 -2.86 24.83
N ALA A 273 -4.08 -2.25 25.87
CA ALA A 273 -3.68 -0.92 26.31
C ALA A 273 -2.22 -0.98 26.79
N ILE A 274 -1.36 -0.14 26.20
CA ILE A 274 0.04 -0.02 26.60
C ILE A 274 0.11 1.08 27.67
N GLY A 275 0.28 0.70 28.93
CA GLY A 275 0.53 1.60 30.04
C GLY A 275 1.96 2.15 30.04
N GLU A 276 2.24 3.15 30.87
CA GLU A 276 3.61 3.68 31.07
C GLU A 276 4.52 2.66 31.78
N GLN A 277 3.94 1.79 32.61
CA GLN A 277 4.65 0.73 33.36
C GLN A 277 4.96 -0.53 32.52
N ASP A 278 4.23 -0.76 31.42
CA ASP A 278 4.44 -1.93 30.54
C ASP A 278 5.70 -1.82 29.66
N LEU A 279 6.36 -0.67 29.67
CA LEU A 279 7.64 -0.44 29.01
C LEU A 279 8.81 -1.06 29.80
N GLU A 280 8.62 -1.41 31.08
CA GLU A 280 9.66 -1.94 31.97
C GLU A 280 9.46 -3.42 32.33
N VAL A 281 8.25 -3.98 32.14
CA VAL A 281 7.98 -5.40 32.38
C VAL A 281 8.42 -6.23 31.17
N SER A 282 9.71 -6.58 31.17
CA SER A 282 10.19 -7.74 30.42
C SER A 282 9.55 -8.99 31.01
N GLU A 283 8.46 -9.47 30.41
CA GLU A 283 8.12 -10.90 30.50
C GLU A 283 9.15 -11.65 29.65
N PRO A 284 10.14 -12.33 30.24
CA PRO A 284 11.28 -12.89 29.52
C PRO A 284 10.89 -14.01 28.55
N ASP A 285 9.71 -14.64 28.72
CA ASP A 285 9.32 -15.83 27.97
C ASP A 285 8.52 -15.58 26.67
N ILE A 286 8.17 -14.32 26.32
CA ILE A 286 7.35 -14.07 25.11
C ILE A 286 8.19 -14.10 23.82
N LEU A 287 9.48 -13.74 23.87
CA LEU A 287 10.33 -13.68 22.67
C LEU A 287 10.68 -15.07 22.12
N ASP A 288 10.62 -16.08 22.99
CA ASP A 288 10.98 -17.48 22.73
C ASP A 288 9.76 -18.37 22.38
N VAL A 289 8.57 -17.78 22.24
CA VAL A 289 7.40 -18.50 21.71
C VAL A 289 7.74 -18.96 20.29
N GLY A 290 8.00 -20.26 20.17
CA GLY A 290 8.37 -20.94 18.95
C GLY A 290 7.48 -20.53 17.80
N MET A 291 8.07 -19.86 16.82
CA MET A 291 7.44 -19.42 15.58
C MET A 291 7.20 -20.61 14.65
N SER A 292 6.41 -21.58 15.10
CA SER A 292 5.80 -22.53 14.18
C SER A 292 5.02 -21.71 13.15
N LYS A 293 5.38 -21.84 11.87
CA LYS A 293 4.65 -21.20 10.76
C LYS A 293 3.17 -21.56 10.79
N ASP A 294 2.86 -22.73 11.36
CA ASP A 294 1.53 -23.35 11.41
C ASP A 294 0.78 -23.12 12.74
N GLY A 295 1.34 -22.33 13.68
CA GLY A 295 0.66 -21.99 14.93
C GLY A 295 -0.51 -21.01 14.75
N GLU A 296 -1.48 -21.05 15.66
CA GLU A 296 -2.54 -20.04 15.70
C GLU A 296 -1.98 -18.63 15.97
N TRP A 297 -2.67 -17.59 15.49
CA TRP A 297 -2.34 -16.19 15.79
C TRP A 297 -2.95 -15.77 17.13
N ASP A 298 -2.41 -16.34 18.21
CA ASP A 298 -2.76 -15.99 19.58
C ASP A 298 -2.12 -14.65 20.02
N TRP A 299 -2.50 -14.18 21.22
CA TRP A 299 -2.01 -12.90 21.72
C TRP A 299 -0.50 -12.88 21.95
N ARG A 300 0.10 -14.02 22.31
CA ARG A 300 1.55 -14.13 22.55
C ARG A 300 2.31 -13.94 21.25
N ARG A 301 1.89 -14.60 20.17
CA ARG A 301 2.51 -14.46 18.84
C ARG A 301 2.38 -13.03 18.32
N VAL A 302 1.21 -12.41 18.46
CA VAL A 302 1.00 -11.02 18.04
C VAL A 302 1.87 -10.05 18.83
N GLU A 303 1.97 -10.22 20.15
CA GLU A 303 2.81 -9.38 21.01
C GLU A 303 4.31 -9.60 20.73
N ALA A 304 4.74 -10.84 20.50
CA ALA A 304 6.12 -11.14 20.10
C ALA A 304 6.50 -10.45 18.78
N GLN A 305 5.62 -10.51 17.77
CA GLN A 305 5.84 -9.80 16.50
C GLN A 305 5.90 -8.29 16.69
N ARG A 306 4.98 -7.72 17.48
CA ARG A 306 4.99 -6.29 17.83
C ARG A 306 6.31 -5.89 18.49
N ARG A 307 6.74 -6.61 19.54
CA ARG A 307 7.99 -6.34 20.28
C ARG A 307 9.23 -6.44 19.39
N ARG A 308 9.31 -7.47 18.53
CA ARG A 308 10.40 -7.58 17.55
C ARG A 308 10.44 -6.40 16.60
N GLY A 309 9.29 -5.92 16.13
CA GLY A 309 9.24 -4.71 15.32
C GLY A 309 9.68 -3.45 16.09
N ILE A 310 9.35 -3.31 17.39
CA ILE A 310 9.84 -2.22 18.25
C ILE A 310 11.35 -2.28 18.41
N GLU A 311 11.90 -3.46 18.69
CA GLU A 311 13.35 -3.68 18.78
C GLU A 311 14.03 -3.33 17.46
N LEU A 312 13.44 -3.76 16.34
CA LEU A 312 13.96 -3.49 14.99
C LEU A 312 14.05 -1.99 14.71
N ILE A 313 12.97 -1.22 14.93
CA ILE A 313 12.98 0.23 14.66
C ILE A 313 13.83 1.03 15.66
N SER A 314 14.16 0.46 16.80
CA SER A 314 15.05 1.09 17.80
C SER A 314 16.52 1.02 17.39
N LYS A 315 16.88 0.18 16.41
CA LYS A 315 18.27 0.03 15.94
C LYS A 315 18.67 1.22 15.04
N PRO A 316 19.93 1.71 15.12
CA PRO A 316 20.38 2.84 14.29
C PRO A 316 20.26 2.63 12.77
N HIS A 317 20.51 1.40 12.30
CA HIS A 317 20.45 1.00 10.89
C HIS A 317 19.16 0.22 10.55
N HIS A 318 18.07 0.52 11.25
CA HIS A 318 16.81 -0.24 11.13
C HIS A 318 16.27 -0.31 9.69
N LEU A 319 16.43 0.73 8.86
CA LEU A 319 15.98 0.68 7.46
C LEU A 319 16.73 -0.37 6.64
N ASP A 320 18.03 -0.56 6.90
CA ASP A 320 18.82 -1.59 6.25
C ASP A 320 18.35 -2.98 6.68
N LEU A 321 18.14 -3.18 7.99
CA LEU A 321 17.62 -4.44 8.52
C LEU A 321 16.21 -4.79 8.00
N ILE A 322 15.32 -3.79 7.93
CA ILE A 322 13.98 -3.96 7.37
C ILE A 322 14.07 -4.33 5.89
N HIS A 323 14.97 -3.69 5.14
CA HIS A 323 15.19 -3.98 3.73
C HIS A 323 15.65 -5.43 3.51
N ASP A 324 16.60 -5.91 4.31
CA ASP A 324 17.15 -7.26 4.21
C ASP A 324 16.13 -8.33 4.64
N GLY A 325 15.18 -7.97 5.50
CA GLY A 325 14.12 -8.86 5.99
C GLY A 325 12.97 -9.14 5.00
N PHE A 326 13.00 -8.60 3.77
CA PHE A 326 11.93 -8.84 2.80
C PHE A 326 11.95 -10.28 2.27
N ASP A 327 10.92 -11.05 2.61
CA ASP A 327 10.77 -12.47 2.30
C ASP A 327 9.88 -12.77 1.08
N GLY A 328 9.35 -11.70 0.44
CA GLY A 328 8.42 -11.81 -0.68
C GLY A 328 7.10 -12.50 -0.35
N GLY A 329 6.61 -12.39 0.89
CA GLY A 329 5.35 -12.99 1.34
C GLY A 329 5.48 -14.49 1.59
N SER A 330 6.53 -14.90 2.30
CA SER A 330 6.77 -16.32 2.61
C SER A 330 5.67 -16.92 3.48
N ASP A 331 5.02 -16.09 4.29
CA ASP A 331 3.85 -16.44 5.08
C ASP A 331 2.55 -15.83 4.53
N GLY A 332 2.47 -15.63 3.21
CA GLY A 332 1.29 -15.15 2.50
C GLY A 332 1.17 -13.62 2.36
N ALA A 333 0.20 -13.19 1.55
CA ALA A 333 -0.16 -11.79 1.34
C ALA A 333 -1.68 -11.61 1.38
N ILE A 334 -2.14 -10.39 1.71
CA ILE A 334 -3.57 -10.07 1.80
C ILE A 334 -4.23 -10.15 0.42
N GLY A 335 -3.68 -9.42 -0.55
CA GLY A 335 -4.27 -9.28 -1.87
C GLY A 335 -3.47 -8.31 -2.74
N ARG A 336 -3.82 -8.26 -4.02
CA ARG A 336 -3.17 -7.40 -5.02
C ARG A 336 -4.15 -6.42 -5.63
N PHE A 337 -3.84 -5.14 -5.57
CA PHE A 337 -4.76 -4.07 -5.93
C PHE A 337 -4.14 -3.06 -6.91
N SER A 338 -5.04 -2.32 -7.54
CA SER A 338 -4.78 -1.25 -8.50
C SER A 338 -5.89 -0.20 -8.33
N PRO A 339 -5.60 1.09 -8.58
CA PRO A 339 -4.32 1.66 -8.96
C PRO A 339 -3.31 1.61 -7.81
N GLY A 340 -2.07 1.23 -8.09
CA GLY A 340 -0.96 1.61 -7.23
C GLY A 340 -0.57 3.04 -7.46
#